data_AF-A0A8T4D384-F1
#
_entry.id   AF-A0A8T4D384-F1
#
_cell.length_a   1.000
_cell.length_b   1.000
_cell.length_c   1.000
_cell.angle_alpha   90.00
_cell.angle_beta   90.00
_cell.angle_gamma   90.00
#
_symmetry.space_group_name_H-M   'P 1'
#
loop_
_entity.id
_entity.type
_entity.pdbx_description
1 polymer ?
#
loop_
_entity_poly.entity_id
_entity_poly.type
_entity_poly.pdbx_seq_one_letter_code
_entity_poly.pdbx_strand_id
1 'polypeptide(L)'
;MTAVTKFDERHCHKWALLLRERRGKLDQALTAIDTEDFDGANRLFREVFHGVSSGERAEPGMAGSLLYHMAMVTKMETETRFLLSELDAEMPDITEQLTRFYGDFASDVHELTKPIVSLNVDLRGVASKASLSTTEKIGAFTKLNEKTKKVEQPLSGKNPEASGHLEDLFRDWSQHIVEMRLRQEYETVKGFLITAALAKTVGVPRLRDAMKRVQEKFGEDTVRIALEVTLNVGLRRENLQTVMLSDHFINYTMDMAKLDGRMQFLNCPIFGSHNYIAEKLGVTDDVASLFCTHFCYAHAKAMLKTVLPFTFELWQPQRMATDGKCEFYLKLAHSSTASKTEKFVPLVLSWNITRKCNLKCPHCYINATPQEPINELTTEEAKTLINQICEVSKPLLILSGGEPLLRQDVYELVRYGAAKGLKMG
;
A
#
# COMPACT_ATOMS: atom_id res chain seq x y z
N MET A 1 -28.40 11.91 -13.94
CA MET A 1 -28.29 10.87 -12.89
C MET A 1 -28.35 11.60 -11.57
N THR A 2 -29.38 11.36 -10.77
CA THR A 2 -29.45 11.82 -9.38
C THR A 2 -28.18 11.37 -8.67
N ALA A 3 -27.49 12.28 -7.97
CA ALA A 3 -26.30 11.93 -7.23
C ALA A 3 -26.70 10.88 -6.17
N VAL A 4 -26.27 9.64 -6.38
CA VAL A 4 -26.56 8.50 -5.48
C VAL A 4 -25.73 8.61 -4.20
N THR A 5 -24.63 9.37 -4.23
CA THR A 5 -23.68 9.53 -3.14
C THR A 5 -23.45 11.00 -2.80
N LYS A 6 -23.26 11.31 -1.52
CA LYS A 6 -22.88 12.64 -1.03
C LYS A 6 -21.40 12.94 -1.25
N PHE A 7 -20.57 11.89 -1.33
CA PHE A 7 -19.15 12.00 -1.65
C PHE A 7 -18.85 11.53 -3.07
N ASP A 8 -17.75 12.03 -3.63
CA ASP A 8 -17.28 11.59 -4.95
C ASP A 8 -16.87 10.10 -4.89
N GLU A 9 -17.50 9.27 -5.73
CA GLU A 9 -17.30 7.82 -5.76
C GLU A 9 -15.86 7.44 -6.18
N ARG A 10 -15.21 8.22 -7.05
CA ARG A 10 -13.83 7.97 -7.50
C ARG A 10 -12.83 8.25 -6.40
N HIS A 11 -13.14 9.21 -5.53
CA HIS A 11 -12.28 9.63 -4.44
C HIS A 11 -12.56 8.82 -3.17
N CYS A 12 -13.72 9.04 -2.54
CA CYS A 12 -14.02 8.51 -1.21
C CYS A 12 -14.50 7.05 -1.22
N HIS A 13 -14.98 6.57 -2.39
CA HIS A 13 -15.60 5.25 -2.53
C HIS A 13 -14.93 4.35 -3.56
N LYS A 14 -13.63 4.55 -3.86
CA LYS A 14 -12.89 3.66 -4.75
C LYS A 14 -12.94 2.21 -4.26
N TRP A 15 -12.85 1.98 -2.94
CA TRP A 15 -13.06 0.66 -2.33
C TRP A 15 -14.35 -0.03 -2.80
N ALA A 16 -15.45 0.71 -3.01
CA ALA A 16 -16.72 0.17 -3.49
C ALA A 16 -16.65 -0.18 -4.99
N LEU A 17 -15.95 0.64 -5.79
CA LEU A 17 -15.64 0.33 -7.20
C LEU A 17 -14.89 -1.00 -7.30
N LEU A 18 -13.85 -1.18 -6.48
CA LEU A 18 -13.04 -2.39 -6.44
C LEU A 18 -13.85 -3.59 -5.97
N LEU A 19 -14.68 -3.45 -4.94
CA LEU A 19 -15.58 -4.52 -4.51
C LEU A 19 -16.56 -4.93 -5.61
N ARG A 20 -17.11 -3.97 -6.36
CA ARG A 20 -18.00 -4.23 -7.50
C ARG A 20 -17.28 -4.95 -8.64
N GLU A 21 -16.05 -4.54 -8.98
CA GLU A 21 -15.23 -5.23 -9.98
C GLU A 21 -14.95 -6.68 -9.55
N ARG A 22 -14.56 -6.88 -8.29
CA ARG A 22 -14.27 -8.20 -7.72
C ARG A 22 -15.52 -9.07 -7.65
N ARG A 23 -16.70 -8.49 -7.39
CA ARG A 23 -17.98 -9.19 -7.47
C ARG A 23 -18.24 -9.69 -8.89
N GLY A 24 -18.02 -8.85 -9.90
CA GLY A 24 -18.15 -9.28 -11.31
C GLY A 24 -17.21 -10.44 -11.67
N LYS A 25 -15.96 -10.43 -11.16
CA LYS A 25 -15.01 -11.55 -11.33
C LYS A 25 -15.44 -12.80 -10.57
N LEU A 26 -16.02 -12.64 -9.39
CA LEU A 26 -16.61 -13.74 -8.61
C LEU A 26 -17.76 -14.39 -9.38
N ASP A 27 -18.68 -13.59 -9.93
CA ASP A 27 -19.82 -14.11 -10.73
C ASP A 27 -19.33 -14.88 -11.97
N GLN A 28 -18.24 -14.42 -12.60
CA GLN A 28 -17.58 -15.16 -13.68
C GLN A 28 -16.94 -16.46 -13.18
N ALA A 29 -16.33 -16.47 -11.99
CA ALA A 29 -15.75 -17.67 -11.39
C ALA A 29 -16.83 -18.70 -11.06
N LEU A 30 -17.98 -18.26 -10.54
CA LEU A 30 -19.14 -19.12 -10.29
C LEU A 30 -19.68 -19.72 -11.59
N THR A 31 -19.83 -18.90 -12.63
CA THR A 31 -20.23 -19.38 -13.97
C THR A 31 -19.24 -20.41 -14.52
N ALA A 32 -17.93 -20.19 -14.32
CA ALA A 32 -16.90 -21.11 -14.76
C ALA A 32 -16.98 -22.47 -14.03
N ILE A 33 -17.29 -22.48 -12.73
CA ILE A 33 -17.55 -23.72 -11.97
C ILE A 33 -18.76 -24.45 -12.57
N ASP A 34 -19.85 -23.73 -12.85
CA ASP A 34 -21.07 -24.31 -13.44
C ASP A 34 -20.83 -24.92 -14.83
N THR A 35 -19.88 -24.37 -15.60
CA THR A 35 -19.46 -24.91 -16.91
C THR A 35 -18.27 -25.87 -16.83
N GLU A 36 -17.90 -26.34 -15.63
CA GLU A 36 -16.75 -27.23 -15.37
C GLU A 36 -15.36 -26.67 -15.79
N ASP A 37 -15.24 -25.36 -16.01
CA ASP A 37 -13.96 -24.66 -16.23
C ASP A 37 -13.31 -24.27 -14.90
N PHE A 38 -12.82 -25.28 -14.19
CA PHE A 38 -12.16 -25.09 -12.90
C PHE A 38 -10.84 -24.34 -13.00
N ASP A 39 -10.12 -24.41 -14.12
CA ASP A 39 -8.87 -23.68 -14.30
C ASP A 39 -9.14 -22.17 -14.44
N GLY A 40 -10.18 -21.79 -15.19
CA GLY A 40 -10.69 -20.43 -15.27
C GLY A 40 -11.21 -19.92 -13.92
N ALA A 41 -11.98 -20.74 -13.20
CA ALA A 41 -12.48 -20.41 -11.87
C ALA A 41 -11.34 -20.16 -10.87
N ASN A 42 -10.31 -21.01 -10.87
CA ASN A 42 -9.18 -20.90 -9.94
C ASN A 42 -8.31 -19.68 -10.24
N ARG A 43 -8.16 -19.31 -11.52
CA ARG A 43 -7.52 -18.04 -11.91
C ARG A 43 -8.29 -16.84 -11.37
N LEU A 44 -9.59 -16.76 -11.63
CA LEU A 44 -10.45 -15.65 -11.17
C LEU A 44 -10.51 -15.57 -9.63
N PHE A 45 -10.57 -16.72 -8.95
CA PHE A 45 -10.48 -16.80 -7.49
C PHE A 45 -9.20 -16.13 -6.97
N ARG A 46 -8.04 -16.46 -7.54
CA ARG A 46 -6.76 -15.86 -7.15
C ARG A 46 -6.74 -14.36 -7.40
N GLU A 47 -7.25 -13.91 -8.55
CA GLU A 47 -7.38 -12.48 -8.86
C GLU A 47 -8.26 -11.74 -7.84
N VAL A 48 -9.39 -12.32 -7.42
CA VAL A 48 -10.29 -11.70 -6.46
C VAL A 48 -9.64 -11.58 -5.07
N PHE A 49 -9.11 -12.68 -4.53
CA PHE A 49 -8.68 -12.72 -3.12
C PHE A 49 -7.21 -12.34 -2.90
N HIS A 50 -6.32 -12.75 -3.80
CA HIS A 50 -4.88 -12.51 -3.71
C HIS A 50 -4.37 -11.39 -4.62
N GLY A 51 -5.17 -11.01 -5.61
CA GLY A 51 -4.80 -9.97 -6.56
C GLY A 51 -3.88 -10.46 -7.67
N VAL A 52 -3.40 -9.51 -8.48
CA VAL A 52 -2.46 -9.73 -9.58
C VAL A 52 -1.18 -8.97 -9.30
N SER A 53 -0.06 -9.70 -9.19
CA SER A 53 1.22 -9.12 -8.77
C SER A 53 2.09 -8.58 -9.92
N SER A 54 1.68 -8.75 -11.18
CA SER A 54 2.50 -8.44 -12.36
C SER A 54 1.75 -7.61 -13.42
N GLY A 55 2.49 -6.75 -14.13
CA GLY A 55 2.00 -5.92 -15.23
C GLY A 55 1.56 -4.50 -14.81
N GLU A 56 1.09 -3.71 -15.79
CA GLU A 56 0.61 -2.33 -15.59
C GLU A 56 -0.66 -2.22 -14.71
N ARG A 57 -1.31 -3.36 -14.40
CA ARG A 57 -2.54 -3.46 -13.60
C ARG A 57 -2.33 -4.26 -12.31
N ALA A 58 -1.23 -4.02 -11.59
CA ALA A 58 -1.03 -4.63 -10.28
C ALA A 58 -2.22 -4.29 -9.35
N GLU A 59 -2.86 -5.33 -8.82
CA GLU A 59 -4.09 -5.23 -8.03
C GLU A 59 -3.90 -6.07 -6.75
N PRO A 60 -4.25 -5.56 -5.57
CA PRO A 60 -3.93 -6.20 -4.28
C PRO A 60 -4.83 -7.37 -3.83
N GLY A 61 -5.94 -7.61 -4.54
CA GLY A 61 -7.05 -8.44 -4.10
C GLY A 61 -7.75 -7.93 -2.85
N MET A 62 -8.72 -8.73 -2.37
CA MET A 62 -9.40 -8.50 -1.09
C MET A 62 -8.40 -8.45 0.08
N ALA A 63 -7.36 -9.29 0.04
CA ALA A 63 -6.32 -9.35 1.07
C ALA A 63 -5.59 -8.02 1.26
N GLY A 64 -5.02 -7.45 0.19
CA GLY A 64 -4.30 -6.20 0.31
C GLY A 64 -5.21 -4.98 0.53
N SER A 65 -6.49 -5.01 0.10
CA SER A 65 -7.47 -3.98 0.50
C SER A 65 -7.74 -3.99 2.01
N LEU A 66 -7.94 -5.16 2.61
CA LEU A 66 -8.19 -5.25 4.05
C LEU A 66 -6.98 -4.76 4.86
N LEU A 67 -5.78 -5.21 4.51
CA LEU A 67 -4.54 -4.80 5.17
C LEU A 67 -4.31 -3.29 5.08
N TYR A 68 -4.58 -2.70 3.92
CA TYR A 68 -4.50 -1.27 3.72
C TYR A 68 -5.43 -0.52 4.70
N HIS A 69 -6.72 -0.88 4.78
CA HIS A 69 -7.65 -0.21 5.68
C HIS A 69 -7.29 -0.43 7.17
N MET A 70 -6.86 -1.64 7.56
CA MET A 70 -6.38 -1.92 8.93
C MET A 70 -5.20 -1.03 9.34
N ALA A 71 -4.25 -0.83 8.42
CA ALA A 71 -3.11 0.06 8.62
C ALA A 71 -3.56 1.52 8.79
N MET A 72 -4.45 1.99 7.90
CA MET A 72 -4.92 3.37 7.90
C MET A 72 -5.72 3.73 9.15
N VAL A 73 -6.59 2.85 9.65
CA VAL A 73 -7.34 3.08 10.92
C VAL A 73 -6.37 3.41 12.06
N THR A 74 -5.33 2.59 12.23
CA THR A 74 -4.34 2.77 13.30
C THR A 74 -3.63 4.12 13.17
N LYS A 75 -3.30 4.50 11.93
CA LYS A 75 -2.59 5.75 11.64
C LYS A 75 -3.45 6.98 11.97
N MET A 76 -4.70 7.03 11.49
CA MET A 76 -5.59 8.18 11.71
C MET A 76 -5.83 8.44 13.21
N GLU A 77 -6.13 7.39 13.97
CA GLU A 77 -6.41 7.48 15.41
C GLU A 77 -5.20 8.02 16.19
N THR A 78 -4.02 7.48 15.86
CA THR A 78 -2.78 7.73 16.56
C THR A 78 -2.29 9.16 16.35
N GLU A 79 -2.31 9.67 15.11
CA GLU A 79 -1.85 11.03 14.80
C GLU A 79 -2.70 12.11 15.46
N THR A 80 -4.02 11.91 15.51
CA THR A 80 -4.94 12.84 16.17
C THR A 80 -4.61 12.97 17.67
N ARG A 81 -4.36 11.85 18.34
CA ARG A 81 -3.97 11.83 19.77
C ARG A 81 -2.66 12.57 20.02
N PHE A 82 -1.67 12.36 19.15
CA PHE A 82 -0.38 13.04 19.30
C PHE A 82 -0.44 14.51 18.99
N LEU A 83 -1.25 14.94 18.04
CA LEU A 83 -1.47 16.35 17.78
C LEU A 83 -2.02 17.08 19.01
N LEU A 84 -3.00 16.48 19.70
CA LEU A 84 -3.54 17.02 20.95
C LEU A 84 -2.47 17.10 22.04
N SER A 85 -1.69 16.02 22.22
CA SER A 85 -0.59 15.98 23.19
C SER A 85 0.51 16.99 22.88
N GLU A 86 0.87 17.19 21.61
CA GLU A 86 1.91 18.12 21.17
C GLU A 86 1.48 19.58 21.36
N LEU A 87 0.17 19.85 21.28
CA LEU A 87 -0.39 21.18 21.50
C LEU A 87 -0.71 21.47 22.96
N ASP A 88 -0.65 20.47 23.83
CA ASP A 88 -1.18 20.50 25.20
C ASP A 88 -2.65 20.98 25.20
N ALA A 89 -3.45 20.39 24.31
CA ALA A 89 -4.83 20.79 24.06
C ALA A 89 -5.82 19.69 24.45
N GLU A 90 -6.92 20.09 25.06
CA GLU A 90 -8.06 19.19 25.30
C GLU A 90 -8.79 18.86 23.99
N MET A 91 -9.49 17.72 23.98
CA MET A 91 -10.32 17.29 22.87
C MET A 91 -11.48 18.28 22.65
N PRO A 92 -11.57 18.96 21.49
CA PRO A 92 -12.71 19.81 21.19
C PRO A 92 -14.01 18.99 21.09
N ASP A 93 -15.14 19.56 21.51
CA ASP A 93 -16.44 18.94 21.26
C ASP A 93 -16.79 19.05 19.77
N ILE A 94 -16.84 17.90 19.11
CA ILE A 94 -17.15 17.74 17.69
C ILE A 94 -18.29 16.75 17.46
N THR A 95 -19.03 16.40 18.52
CA THR A 95 -19.94 15.24 18.54
C THR A 95 -21.05 15.37 17.49
N GLU A 96 -21.65 16.55 17.38
CA GLU A 96 -22.73 16.82 16.43
C GLU A 96 -22.24 16.75 14.98
N GLN A 97 -21.13 17.44 14.68
CA GLN A 97 -20.56 17.47 13.33
C GLN A 97 -20.07 16.08 12.92
N LEU A 98 -19.41 15.35 13.81
CA LEU A 98 -18.93 14.00 13.56
C LEU A 98 -20.09 13.06 13.26
N THR A 99 -21.15 13.09 14.06
CA THR A 99 -22.36 12.27 13.84
C THR A 99 -22.98 12.55 12.47
N ARG A 100 -23.06 13.83 12.08
CA ARG A 100 -23.61 14.23 10.79
C ARG A 100 -22.76 13.74 9.61
N PHE A 101 -21.48 14.11 9.58
CA PHE A 101 -20.61 13.81 8.43
C PHE A 101 -20.32 12.32 8.29
N TYR A 102 -20.11 11.62 9.40
CA TYR A 102 -19.97 10.16 9.39
C TYR A 102 -21.29 9.48 8.98
N GLY A 103 -22.43 9.99 9.46
CA GLY A 103 -23.75 9.46 9.08
C GLY A 103 -24.04 9.58 7.59
N ASP A 104 -23.60 10.68 6.96
CA ASP A 104 -23.65 10.87 5.51
C ASP A 104 -22.83 9.79 4.78
N PHE A 105 -21.61 9.52 5.23
CA PHE A 105 -20.75 8.51 4.62
C PHE A 105 -21.30 7.09 4.80
N ALA A 106 -21.80 6.77 5.99
CA ALA A 106 -22.44 5.49 6.28
C ALA A 106 -23.68 5.25 5.39
N SER A 107 -24.42 6.31 5.04
CA SER A 107 -25.53 6.25 4.09
C SER A 107 -25.06 5.90 2.69
N ASP A 108 -23.99 6.53 2.20
CA ASP A 108 -23.41 6.21 0.88
C ASP A 108 -22.93 4.75 0.83
N VAL A 109 -22.26 4.28 1.88
CA VAL A 109 -21.79 2.89 2.00
C VAL A 109 -22.95 1.91 1.85
N HIS A 110 -24.10 2.19 2.46
CA HIS A 110 -25.29 1.35 2.34
C HIS A 110 -25.76 1.21 0.89
N GLU A 111 -25.93 2.33 0.18
CA GLU A 111 -26.41 2.33 -1.20
C GLU A 111 -25.40 1.69 -2.16
N LEU A 112 -24.11 1.93 -1.97
CA LEU A 112 -23.05 1.40 -2.84
C LEU A 112 -22.83 -0.12 -2.66
N THR A 113 -23.06 -0.65 -1.46
CA THR A 113 -22.82 -2.09 -1.17
C THR A 113 -24.03 -2.97 -1.43
N LYS A 114 -25.24 -2.40 -1.37
CA LYS A 114 -26.51 -3.09 -1.63
C LYS A 114 -26.54 -3.96 -2.91
N PRO A 115 -26.03 -3.52 -4.07
CA PRO A 115 -26.01 -4.36 -5.27
C PRO A 115 -24.84 -5.36 -5.32
N ILE A 116 -23.90 -5.30 -4.37
CA ILE A 116 -22.66 -6.10 -4.38
C ILE A 116 -22.78 -7.28 -3.42
N VAL A 117 -23.24 -7.03 -2.19
CA VAL A 117 -23.23 -8.01 -1.11
C VAL A 117 -24.17 -7.61 0.01
N SER A 118 -24.88 -8.58 0.58
CA SER A 118 -25.67 -8.40 1.80
C SER A 118 -24.74 -8.35 3.02
N LEU A 119 -24.56 -7.15 3.58
CA LEU A 119 -23.71 -6.92 4.74
C LEU A 119 -24.51 -6.95 6.04
N ASN A 120 -24.00 -7.67 7.05
CA ASN A 120 -24.50 -7.60 8.43
C ASN A 120 -23.58 -6.71 9.28
N VAL A 121 -23.44 -5.46 8.86
CA VAL A 121 -22.56 -4.47 9.53
C VAL A 121 -23.43 -3.36 10.09
N ASP A 122 -23.27 -3.06 11.39
CA ASP A 122 -23.83 -1.86 11.98
C ASP A 122 -23.05 -0.63 11.48
N LEU A 123 -23.53 -0.06 10.38
CA LEU A 123 -22.87 1.03 9.67
C LEU A 123 -22.67 2.27 10.56
N ARG A 124 -23.52 2.47 11.57
CA ARG A 124 -23.43 3.64 12.46
C ARG A 124 -22.67 3.34 13.76
N GLY A 125 -22.83 2.16 14.33
CA GLY A 125 -22.17 1.77 15.58
C GLY A 125 -20.79 1.14 15.42
N VAL A 126 -20.34 0.81 14.20
CA VAL A 126 -18.94 0.36 13.97
C VAL A 126 -17.92 1.41 14.40
N ALA A 127 -18.23 2.69 14.17
CA ALA A 127 -17.38 3.82 14.55
C ALA A 127 -17.31 4.09 16.06
N SER A 128 -18.33 3.69 16.82
CA SER A 128 -18.35 3.89 18.29
C SER A 128 -17.64 2.77 19.04
N LYS A 129 -17.24 1.68 18.36
CA LYS A 129 -16.45 0.59 18.95
C LYS A 129 -14.98 0.99 19.00
N ALA A 130 -14.29 0.54 20.05
CA ALA A 130 -12.84 0.67 20.15
C ALA A 130 -12.15 0.12 18.89
N SER A 131 -11.06 0.76 18.50
CA SER A 131 -10.19 0.28 17.41
C SER A 131 -9.61 -1.08 17.76
N LEU A 132 -9.50 -1.94 16.74
CA LEU A 132 -8.88 -3.25 16.90
C LEU A 132 -7.39 -3.09 17.24
N SER A 133 -6.93 -3.82 18.25
CA SER A 133 -5.52 -4.01 18.55
C SER A 133 -4.79 -4.71 17.41
N THR A 134 -3.46 -4.64 17.40
CA THR A 134 -2.61 -5.37 16.43
C THR A 134 -2.91 -6.87 16.45
N THR A 135 -3.07 -7.46 17.64
CA THR A 135 -3.39 -8.88 17.81
C THR A 135 -4.75 -9.25 17.24
N GLU A 136 -5.78 -8.42 17.47
CA GLU A 136 -7.11 -8.65 16.92
C GLU A 136 -7.13 -8.52 15.39
N LYS A 137 -6.40 -7.54 14.82
CA LYS A 137 -6.23 -7.39 13.36
C LYS A 137 -5.58 -8.62 12.75
N ILE A 138 -4.47 -9.10 13.33
CA ILE A 138 -3.78 -10.31 12.89
C ILE A 138 -4.70 -11.52 13.00
N GLY A 139 -5.43 -11.69 14.10
CA GLY A 139 -6.37 -12.79 14.30
C GLY A 139 -7.50 -12.80 13.28
N ALA A 140 -8.12 -11.65 13.02
CA ALA A 140 -9.19 -11.51 12.04
C ALA A 140 -8.70 -11.86 10.62
N PHE A 141 -7.54 -11.33 10.22
CA PHE A 141 -6.96 -11.63 8.91
C PHE A 141 -6.56 -13.10 8.79
N THR A 142 -5.93 -13.68 9.82
CA THR A 142 -5.50 -15.09 9.83
C THR A 142 -6.69 -16.02 9.65
N LYS A 143 -7.81 -15.76 10.35
CA LYS A 143 -9.05 -16.53 10.21
C LYS A 143 -9.62 -16.46 8.78
N LEU A 144 -9.60 -15.29 8.14
CA LEU A 144 -10.02 -15.13 6.74
C LEU A 144 -9.08 -15.87 5.79
N ASN A 145 -7.78 -15.83 6.03
CA ASN A 145 -6.78 -16.53 5.22
C ASN A 145 -6.94 -18.05 5.33
N GLU A 146 -7.21 -18.58 6.53
CA GLU A 146 -7.54 -19.99 6.74
C GLU A 146 -8.81 -20.40 6.01
N LYS A 147 -9.87 -19.58 6.06
CA LYS A 147 -11.09 -19.81 5.27
C LYS A 147 -10.79 -19.84 3.77
N THR A 148 -9.98 -18.90 3.30
CA THR A 148 -9.57 -18.80 1.89
C THR A 148 -8.88 -20.09 1.43
N LYS A 149 -7.93 -20.61 2.21
CA LYS A 149 -7.25 -21.89 1.95
C LYS A 149 -8.20 -23.09 1.91
N LYS A 150 -9.24 -23.09 2.76
CA LYS A 150 -10.26 -24.16 2.78
C LYS A 150 -11.12 -24.16 1.52
N VAL A 151 -11.32 -23.01 0.86
CA VAL A 151 -12.05 -22.92 -0.41
C VAL A 151 -11.17 -23.27 -1.61
N GLU A 152 -9.86 -22.99 -1.54
CA GLU A 152 -8.90 -23.33 -2.60
C GLU A 152 -8.78 -24.86 -2.83
N GLN A 153 -8.96 -25.67 -1.78
CA GLN A 153 -8.91 -27.13 -1.86
C GLN A 153 -10.04 -27.74 -2.73
N PRO A 154 -11.33 -27.49 -2.48
CA PRO A 154 -12.43 -27.90 -3.35
C PRO A 154 -12.30 -27.41 -4.80
N LEU A 155 -11.85 -26.16 -5.01
CA LEU A 155 -11.60 -25.60 -6.35
C LEU A 155 -10.54 -26.40 -7.11
N SER A 156 -9.42 -26.70 -6.44
CA SER A 156 -8.33 -27.49 -7.03
C SER A 156 -8.73 -28.96 -7.24
N GLY A 157 -9.65 -29.47 -6.41
CA GLY A 157 -10.24 -30.81 -6.52
C GLY A 157 -11.39 -30.92 -7.52
N LYS A 158 -11.73 -29.85 -8.26
CA LYS A 158 -12.84 -29.80 -9.22
C LYS A 158 -14.20 -30.17 -8.63
N ASN A 159 -14.45 -29.76 -7.38
CA ASN A 159 -15.72 -30.04 -6.69
C ASN A 159 -16.74 -28.89 -6.94
N PRO A 160 -17.92 -29.17 -7.51
CA PRO A 160 -18.98 -28.17 -7.74
C PRO A 160 -19.50 -27.49 -6.47
N GLU A 161 -19.38 -28.11 -5.29
CA GLU A 161 -19.76 -27.50 -4.00
C GLU A 161 -18.90 -26.26 -3.64
N ALA A 162 -17.82 -26.01 -4.39
CA ALA A 162 -16.99 -24.82 -4.23
C ALA A 162 -17.77 -23.51 -4.37
N SER A 163 -18.83 -23.46 -5.20
CA SER A 163 -19.59 -22.23 -5.47
C SER A 163 -20.20 -21.61 -4.20
N GLY A 164 -20.83 -22.41 -3.34
CA GLY A 164 -21.41 -21.92 -2.08
C GLY A 164 -20.36 -21.41 -1.10
N HIS A 165 -19.22 -22.10 -1.01
CA HIS A 165 -18.10 -21.67 -0.19
C HIS A 165 -17.45 -20.37 -0.69
N LEU A 166 -17.45 -20.15 -2.01
CA LEU A 166 -16.89 -18.95 -2.64
C LEU A 166 -17.70 -17.70 -2.29
N GLU A 167 -19.03 -17.80 -2.34
CA GLU A 167 -19.96 -16.73 -1.97
C GLU A 167 -19.84 -16.35 -0.49
N ASP A 168 -19.81 -17.36 0.39
CA ASP A 168 -19.63 -17.15 1.82
C ASP A 168 -18.29 -16.47 2.13
N LEU A 169 -17.23 -16.92 1.46
CA LEU A 169 -15.90 -16.32 1.59
C LEU A 169 -15.87 -14.86 1.12
N PHE A 170 -16.47 -14.57 -0.04
CA PHE A 170 -16.54 -13.21 -0.56
C PHE A 170 -17.31 -12.28 0.37
N ARG A 171 -18.42 -12.76 0.94
CA ARG A 171 -19.22 -12.02 1.93
C ARG A 171 -18.42 -11.71 3.19
N ASP A 172 -17.72 -12.70 3.74
CA ASP A 172 -16.89 -12.53 4.93
C ASP A 172 -15.76 -11.49 4.71
N TRP A 173 -15.05 -11.58 3.58
CA TRP A 173 -14.02 -10.61 3.24
C TRP A 173 -14.60 -9.21 3.04
N SER A 174 -15.72 -9.09 2.31
CA SER A 174 -16.39 -7.81 2.07
C SER A 174 -16.83 -7.15 3.37
N GLN A 175 -17.37 -7.93 4.31
CA GLN A 175 -17.78 -7.45 5.62
C GLN A 175 -16.62 -6.82 6.39
N HIS A 176 -15.47 -7.47 6.44
CA HIS A 176 -14.29 -6.93 7.11
C HIS A 176 -13.70 -5.70 6.40
N ILE A 177 -13.66 -5.69 5.06
CA ILE A 177 -13.18 -4.54 4.28
C ILE A 177 -14.07 -3.31 4.55
N VAL A 178 -15.39 -3.47 4.47
CA VAL A 178 -16.34 -2.37 4.69
C VAL A 178 -16.29 -1.89 6.14
N GLU A 179 -16.18 -2.79 7.11
CA GLU A 179 -16.02 -2.39 8.52
C GLU A 179 -14.75 -1.56 8.72
N MET A 180 -13.60 -2.00 8.20
CA MET A 180 -12.34 -1.25 8.35
C MET A 180 -12.39 0.08 7.60
N ARG A 181 -13.06 0.15 6.45
CA ARG A 181 -13.24 1.41 5.70
C ARG A 181 -14.11 2.41 6.47
N LEU A 182 -15.21 1.97 7.09
CA LEU A 182 -16.05 2.81 7.95
C LEU A 182 -15.25 3.39 9.12
N ARG A 183 -14.46 2.55 9.80
CA ARG A 183 -13.59 3.00 10.90
C ARG A 183 -12.52 3.98 10.42
N GLN A 184 -11.92 3.73 9.25
CA GLN A 184 -10.93 4.63 8.68
C GLN A 184 -11.54 6.01 8.42
N GLU A 185 -12.73 6.04 7.82
CA GLU A 185 -13.40 7.29 7.51
C GLU A 185 -13.82 8.03 8.78
N TYR A 186 -14.32 7.33 9.80
CA TYR A 186 -14.65 7.93 11.08
C TYR A 186 -13.45 8.68 11.70
N GLU A 187 -12.30 8.02 11.81
CA GLU A 187 -11.09 8.67 12.36
C GLU A 187 -10.57 9.77 11.44
N THR A 188 -10.82 9.69 10.12
CA THR A 188 -10.50 10.76 9.17
C THR A 188 -11.35 12.00 9.40
N VAL A 189 -12.67 11.86 9.44
CA VAL A 189 -13.61 12.96 9.70
C VAL A 189 -13.32 13.58 11.06
N LYS A 190 -13.14 12.75 12.09
CA LYS A 190 -12.80 13.18 13.45
C LYS A 190 -11.52 13.99 13.49
N GLY A 191 -10.44 13.50 12.87
CA GLY A 191 -9.17 14.21 12.79
C GLY A 191 -9.32 15.57 12.10
N PHE A 192 -10.07 15.63 11.00
CA PHE A 192 -10.34 16.89 10.29
C PHE A 192 -11.11 17.90 11.15
N LEU A 193 -12.18 17.46 11.80
CA LEU A 193 -12.99 18.30 12.69
C LEU A 193 -12.18 18.84 13.86
N ILE A 194 -11.34 18.00 14.48
CA ILE A 194 -10.43 18.41 15.56
C ILE A 194 -9.45 19.46 15.05
N THR A 195 -8.84 19.24 13.88
CA THR A 195 -7.88 20.19 13.30
C THR A 195 -8.55 21.52 12.96
N ALA A 196 -9.77 21.50 12.42
CA ALA A 196 -10.55 22.70 12.15
C ALA A 196 -10.95 23.45 13.44
N ALA A 197 -11.28 22.73 14.51
CA ALA A 197 -11.58 23.31 15.81
C ALA A 197 -10.32 23.91 16.47
N LEU A 198 -9.21 23.19 16.46
CA LEU A 198 -7.91 23.65 16.96
C LEU A 198 -7.42 24.89 16.20
N ALA A 199 -7.61 24.94 14.88
CA ALA A 199 -7.24 26.10 14.09
C ALA A 199 -7.91 27.40 14.58
N LYS A 200 -9.14 27.31 15.11
CA LYS A 200 -9.88 28.43 15.70
C LYS A 200 -9.36 28.81 17.09
N THR A 201 -8.89 27.85 17.89
CA THR A 201 -8.49 28.07 19.28
C THR A 201 -7.00 28.39 19.43
N VAL A 202 -6.11 27.61 18.81
CA VAL A 202 -4.65 27.76 18.92
C VAL A 202 -4.03 28.57 17.78
N GLY A 203 -4.77 28.79 16.70
CA GLY A 203 -4.31 29.50 15.50
C GLY A 203 -3.54 28.61 14.52
N VAL A 204 -3.69 28.92 13.23
CA VAL A 204 -3.11 28.14 12.11
C VAL A 204 -1.58 28.01 12.18
N PRO A 205 -0.78 29.04 12.51
CA PRO A 205 0.69 28.91 12.55
C PRO A 205 1.17 27.89 13.59
N ARG A 206 0.66 27.97 14.83
CA ARG A 206 1.03 27.05 15.91
C ARG A 206 0.59 25.62 15.61
N LEU A 207 -0.61 25.46 15.05
CA LEU A 207 -1.13 24.16 14.61
C LEU A 207 -0.24 23.52 13.54
N ARG A 208 0.15 24.29 12.52
CA ARG A 208 1.05 23.83 11.45
C ARG A 208 2.39 23.35 12.00
N ASP A 209 2.99 24.10 12.92
CA ASP A 209 4.27 23.73 13.52
C ASP A 209 4.17 22.46 14.36
N ALA A 210 3.07 22.28 15.10
CA ALA A 210 2.81 21.05 15.84
C ALA A 210 2.64 19.85 14.91
N MET A 211 1.84 19.98 13.84
CA MET A 211 1.65 18.91 12.85
C MET A 211 2.96 18.52 12.17
N LYS A 212 3.85 19.50 11.88
CA LYS A 212 5.19 19.22 11.34
C LYS A 212 6.05 18.37 12.29
N ARG A 213 6.03 18.66 13.60
CA ARG A 213 6.77 17.87 14.60
C ARG A 213 6.20 16.46 14.78
N VAL A 214 4.86 16.33 14.80
CA VAL A 214 4.18 15.02 14.83
C VAL A 214 4.56 14.20 13.60
N GLN A 215 4.56 14.81 12.42
CA GLN A 215 4.96 14.17 11.16
C GLN A 215 6.36 13.56 11.22
N GLU A 216 7.36 14.26 11.76
CA GLU A 216 8.75 13.78 11.85
C GLU A 216 8.91 12.63 12.84
N LYS A 217 8.12 12.63 13.92
CA LYS A 217 8.21 11.62 15.00
C LYS A 217 7.43 10.34 14.71
N PHE A 218 6.35 10.39 13.92
CA PHE A 218 5.37 9.29 13.82
C PHE A 218 5.25 8.55 12.49
N GLY A 219 5.80 9.08 11.40
CA GLY A 219 5.74 8.38 10.11
C GLY A 219 6.27 6.94 10.19
N GLU A 220 7.34 6.73 10.96
CA GLU A 220 8.04 5.44 11.04
C GLU A 220 7.31 4.39 11.90
N ASP A 221 6.67 4.82 12.99
CA ASP A 221 5.96 3.91 13.92
C ASP A 221 4.66 3.34 13.32
N THR A 222 3.89 4.16 12.59
CA THR A 222 2.63 3.71 11.99
C THR A 222 2.85 2.76 10.81
N VAL A 223 3.89 3.00 10.01
CA VAL A 223 4.28 2.06 8.95
C VAL A 223 4.85 0.78 9.53
N ARG A 224 5.58 0.82 10.65
CA ARG A 224 6.04 -0.39 11.34
C ARG A 224 4.88 -1.28 11.78
N ILE A 225 3.81 -0.74 12.37
CA ILE A 225 2.63 -1.53 12.77
C ILE A 225 1.94 -2.15 11.56
N ALA A 226 1.76 -1.37 10.49
CA ALA A 226 1.18 -1.86 9.24
C ALA A 226 2.03 -2.99 8.63
N LEU A 227 3.35 -2.81 8.63
CA LEU A 227 4.33 -3.77 8.16
C LEU A 227 4.33 -5.03 9.02
N GLU A 228 4.24 -4.88 10.35
CA GLU A 228 4.18 -5.99 11.31
C GLU A 228 2.94 -6.84 11.10
N VAL A 229 1.76 -6.23 10.99
CA VAL A 229 0.52 -6.97 10.65
C VAL A 229 0.70 -7.68 9.32
N THR A 230 1.19 -6.98 8.29
CA THR A 230 1.30 -7.50 6.93
C THR A 230 2.30 -8.66 6.82
N LEU A 231 3.47 -8.56 7.47
CA LEU A 231 4.49 -9.60 7.49
C LEU A 231 4.04 -10.79 8.34
N ASN A 232 3.42 -10.56 9.50
CA ASN A 232 2.97 -11.63 10.40
C ASN A 232 1.81 -12.43 9.82
N VAL A 233 0.99 -11.84 8.95
CA VAL A 233 -0.04 -12.59 8.21
C VAL A 233 0.50 -13.32 6.98
N GLY A 234 1.81 -13.25 6.73
CA GLY A 234 2.51 -14.03 5.70
C GLY A 234 2.62 -13.34 4.33
N LEU A 235 2.33 -12.05 4.21
CA LEU A 235 2.55 -11.31 2.96
C LEU A 235 4.05 -11.07 2.78
N ARG A 236 4.59 -11.46 1.61
CA ARG A 236 6.02 -11.29 1.32
C ARG A 236 6.37 -9.82 1.11
N ARG A 237 7.60 -9.45 1.47
CA ARG A 237 8.11 -8.08 1.33
C ARG A 237 7.99 -7.53 -0.10
N GLU A 238 8.24 -8.38 -1.10
CA GLU A 238 8.08 -8.06 -2.53
C GLU A 238 6.65 -7.64 -2.94
N ASN A 239 5.64 -8.06 -2.17
CA ASN A 239 4.24 -7.74 -2.42
C ASN A 239 3.73 -6.56 -1.59
N LEU A 240 4.55 -5.95 -0.74
CA LEU A 240 4.13 -4.78 0.05
C LEU A 240 3.73 -3.59 -0.82
N GLN A 241 4.34 -3.48 -2.00
CA GLN A 241 3.98 -2.45 -2.97
C GLN A 241 2.51 -2.55 -3.39
N THR A 242 1.92 -3.75 -3.49
CA THR A 242 0.53 -3.90 -3.93
C THR A 242 -0.44 -3.38 -2.88
N VAL A 243 -0.10 -3.48 -1.59
CA VAL A 243 -0.89 -2.91 -0.48
C VAL A 243 -1.00 -1.38 -0.60
N MET A 244 0.02 -0.70 -1.15
CA MET A 244 -0.02 0.75 -1.41
C MET A 244 -1.00 1.12 -2.53
N LEU A 245 -1.18 0.23 -3.49
CA LEU A 245 -2.04 0.44 -4.67
C LEU A 245 -3.52 0.21 -4.36
N SER A 246 -3.84 -0.38 -3.20
CA SER A 246 -5.17 -0.93 -2.93
C SER A 246 -6.33 0.05 -2.95
N ASP A 247 -6.08 1.33 -2.73
CA ASP A 247 -7.13 2.36 -2.75
C ASP A 247 -6.66 3.65 -3.46
N HIS A 248 -5.57 3.55 -4.23
CA HIS A 248 -4.99 4.67 -4.97
C HIS A 248 -4.82 4.33 -6.44
N PHE A 249 -5.30 5.19 -7.33
CA PHE A 249 -4.98 5.20 -8.74
C PHE A 249 -3.69 6.00 -8.86
N ILE A 250 -2.60 5.34 -9.25
CA ILE A 250 -1.28 5.96 -9.28
C ILE A 250 -0.74 5.88 -10.69
N ASN A 251 -0.44 7.04 -11.27
CA ASN A 251 0.47 7.15 -12.40
C ASN A 251 1.87 7.35 -11.87
N TYR A 252 2.84 6.59 -12.35
CA TYR A 252 4.24 6.81 -12.01
C TYR A 252 5.08 6.91 -13.29
N THR A 253 6.10 7.75 -13.24
CA THR A 253 7.06 7.94 -14.33
C THR A 253 8.45 8.09 -13.71
N MET A 254 9.47 7.58 -14.41
CA MET A 254 10.86 7.65 -13.97
C MET A 254 11.71 8.09 -15.16
N ASP A 255 12.39 9.23 -15.02
CA ASP A 255 13.45 9.66 -15.94
C ASP A 255 14.76 8.99 -15.50
N MET A 256 15.12 7.91 -16.17
CA MET A 256 16.33 7.14 -15.85
C MET A 256 17.63 7.93 -16.09
N ALA A 257 17.61 8.96 -16.95
CA ALA A 257 18.79 9.79 -17.20
C ALA A 257 19.05 10.78 -16.05
N LYS A 258 17.99 11.27 -15.40
CA LYS A 258 18.08 12.23 -14.29
C LYS A 258 17.88 11.62 -12.91
N LEU A 259 17.45 10.36 -12.87
CA LEU A 259 17.01 9.66 -11.66
C LEU A 259 15.86 10.40 -10.94
N ASP A 260 15.06 11.13 -11.72
CA ASP A 260 13.90 11.87 -11.24
C ASP A 260 12.63 11.04 -11.50
N GLY A 261 11.88 10.78 -10.44
CA GLY A 261 10.60 10.11 -10.46
C GLY A 261 9.45 11.05 -10.14
N ARG A 262 8.29 10.79 -10.74
CA ARG A 262 7.03 11.46 -10.42
C ARG A 262 5.96 10.42 -10.19
N MET A 263 5.31 10.51 -9.05
CA MET A 263 4.15 9.71 -8.68
C MET A 263 2.94 10.63 -8.53
N GLN A 264 1.91 10.37 -9.32
CA GLN A 264 0.67 11.12 -9.34
C GLN A 264 -0.47 10.20 -8.89
N PHE A 265 -1.04 10.51 -7.74
CA PHE A 265 -2.24 9.87 -7.21
C PHE A 265 -3.44 10.59 -7.80
N LEU A 266 -4.16 9.90 -8.68
CA LEU A 266 -5.32 10.39 -9.43
C LEU A 266 -6.60 10.40 -8.59
N ASN A 267 -6.59 9.72 -7.45
CA ASN A 267 -7.61 9.87 -6.43
C ASN A 267 -6.97 10.04 -5.05
N CYS A 268 -7.63 10.82 -4.21
CA CYS A 268 -7.35 10.91 -2.80
C CYS A 268 -8.55 10.36 -2.01
N PRO A 269 -8.36 9.30 -1.20
CA PRO A 269 -9.44 8.68 -0.42
C PRO A 269 -10.14 9.60 0.57
N ILE A 270 -9.52 10.75 0.91
CA ILE A 270 -10.07 11.73 1.85
C ILE A 270 -10.50 13.03 1.15
N PHE A 271 -10.24 13.21 -0.15
CA PHE A 271 -10.47 14.49 -0.83
C PHE A 271 -11.95 14.87 -0.90
N GLY A 272 -12.81 13.94 -1.34
CA GLY A 272 -14.25 14.23 -1.41
C GLY A 272 -14.82 14.56 -0.02
N SER A 273 -14.35 13.87 1.02
CA SER A 273 -14.77 14.10 2.39
C SER A 273 -14.29 15.44 2.92
N HIS A 274 -13.00 15.75 2.73
CA HIS A 274 -12.44 17.05 3.10
C HIS A 274 -13.11 18.20 2.37
N ASN A 275 -13.29 18.11 1.06
CA ASN A 275 -13.89 19.20 0.29
C ASN A 275 -15.33 19.45 0.75
N TYR A 276 -16.12 18.39 0.89
CA TYR A 276 -17.49 18.48 1.41
C TYR A 276 -17.54 19.07 2.82
N ILE A 277 -16.71 18.57 3.75
CA ILE A 277 -16.70 19.05 5.14
C ILE A 277 -16.19 20.49 5.22
N ALA A 278 -15.11 20.83 4.50
CA ALA A 278 -14.54 22.17 4.48
C ALA A 278 -15.55 23.21 3.96
N GLU A 279 -16.25 22.90 2.88
CA GLU A 279 -17.32 23.75 2.33
C GLU A 279 -18.45 23.93 3.34
N LYS A 280 -18.94 22.84 3.95
CA LYS A 280 -20.05 22.89 4.92
C LYS A 280 -19.69 23.60 6.23
N LEU A 281 -18.42 23.60 6.61
CA LEU A 281 -17.93 24.26 7.83
C LEU A 281 -17.38 25.67 7.57
N GLY A 282 -17.27 26.10 6.31
CA GLY A 282 -16.64 27.37 5.94
C GLY A 282 -15.16 27.45 6.36
N VAL A 283 -14.44 26.33 6.27
CA VAL A 283 -13.02 26.25 6.64
C VAL A 283 -12.16 26.79 5.50
N THR A 284 -11.18 27.64 5.82
CA THR A 284 -10.25 28.19 4.83
C THR A 284 -9.36 27.12 4.22
N ASP A 285 -8.96 27.28 2.95
CA ASP A 285 -8.01 26.41 2.24
C ASP A 285 -6.73 26.10 3.04
N ASP A 286 -6.23 27.08 3.78
CA ASP A 286 -4.99 26.95 4.55
C ASP A 286 -5.11 25.93 5.69
N VAL A 287 -6.29 25.76 6.28
CA VAL A 287 -6.57 24.75 7.31
C VAL A 287 -6.91 23.42 6.66
N ALA A 288 -7.71 23.45 5.58
CA ALA A 288 -8.10 22.25 4.85
C ALA A 288 -6.88 21.50 4.27
N SER A 289 -5.84 22.24 3.86
CA SER A 289 -4.61 21.69 3.30
C SER A 289 -3.59 21.18 4.33
N LEU A 290 -3.77 21.45 5.64
CA LEU A 290 -2.84 21.00 6.68
C LEU A 290 -2.76 19.46 6.75
N PHE A 291 -3.90 18.79 6.62
CA PHE A 291 -3.93 17.33 6.54
C PHE A 291 -3.15 16.82 5.33
N CYS A 292 -3.39 17.38 4.14
CA CYS A 292 -2.69 16.96 2.95
C CYS A 292 -1.17 17.17 3.08
N THR A 293 -0.77 18.31 3.64
CA THR A 293 0.64 18.70 3.75
C THR A 293 1.41 17.85 4.75
N HIS A 294 0.80 17.50 5.88
CA HIS A 294 1.50 16.84 6.98
C HIS A 294 1.13 15.36 7.10
N PHE A 295 -0.16 15.01 7.07
CA PHE A 295 -0.62 13.63 7.25
C PHE A 295 -0.34 12.76 6.01
N CYS A 296 -0.77 13.21 4.83
CA CYS A 296 -0.64 12.43 3.59
C CYS A 296 0.83 12.31 3.16
N TYR A 297 1.61 13.39 3.27
CA TYR A 297 3.04 13.34 2.98
C TYR A 297 3.81 12.44 3.96
N ALA A 298 3.54 12.51 5.27
CA ALA A 298 4.16 11.61 6.24
C ALA A 298 3.88 10.14 5.90
N HIS A 299 2.64 9.83 5.53
CA HIS A 299 2.24 8.50 5.08
C HIS A 299 3.05 8.05 3.86
N ALA A 300 3.00 8.82 2.78
CA ALA A 300 3.67 8.49 1.53
C ALA A 300 5.17 8.33 1.73
N LYS A 301 5.80 9.25 2.50
CA LYS A 301 7.24 9.21 2.80
C LYS A 301 7.64 7.95 3.57
N ALA A 302 6.92 7.63 4.64
CA ALA A 302 7.26 6.47 5.46
C ALA A 302 7.01 5.14 4.72
N MET A 303 5.94 5.07 3.91
CA MET A 303 5.67 3.91 3.05
C MET A 303 6.78 3.73 2.02
N LEU A 304 7.12 4.79 1.27
CA LEU A 304 8.19 4.75 0.26
C LEU A 304 9.54 4.38 0.87
N LYS A 305 9.87 4.90 2.07
CA LYS A 305 11.10 4.52 2.81
C LYS A 305 11.16 3.03 3.15
N THR A 306 10.00 2.40 3.32
CA THR A 306 9.91 1.00 3.75
C THR A 306 10.04 0.05 2.56
N VAL A 307 9.46 0.43 1.41
CA VAL A 307 9.42 -0.41 0.20
C VAL A 307 10.58 -0.16 -0.75
N LEU A 308 11.12 1.07 -0.83
CA LEU A 308 12.24 1.39 -1.70
C LEU A 308 13.58 1.03 -1.01
N PRO A 309 14.41 0.16 -1.61
CA PRO A 309 15.64 -0.31 -0.99
C PRO A 309 16.82 0.66 -1.11
N PHE A 310 16.61 1.86 -1.67
CA PHE A 310 17.65 2.85 -1.96
C PHE A 310 17.32 4.22 -1.38
N THR A 311 18.33 5.07 -1.25
CA THR A 311 18.16 6.44 -0.75
C THR A 311 17.46 7.32 -1.77
N PHE A 312 16.54 8.16 -1.28
CA PHE A 312 15.82 9.09 -2.11
C PHE A 312 15.45 10.36 -1.34
N GLU A 313 15.26 11.44 -2.08
CA GLU A 313 14.58 12.64 -1.63
C GLU A 313 13.13 12.61 -2.13
N LEU A 314 12.19 12.94 -1.24
CA LEU A 314 10.77 13.03 -1.56
C LEU A 314 10.28 14.44 -1.26
N TRP A 315 9.65 15.08 -2.22
CA TRP A 315 8.99 16.36 -2.03
C TRP A 315 7.63 16.39 -2.73
N GLN A 316 6.85 17.42 -2.45
CA GLN A 316 5.53 17.63 -3.02
C GLN A 316 5.29 19.13 -3.26
N PRO A 317 4.36 19.51 -4.15
CA PRO A 317 3.91 20.90 -4.28
C PRO A 317 3.30 21.43 -2.97
N GLN A 318 3.39 22.74 -2.72
CA GLN A 318 2.89 23.36 -1.49
C GLN A 318 1.37 23.28 -1.29
N ARG A 319 0.59 23.05 -2.36
CA ARG A 319 -0.84 22.77 -2.29
C ARG A 319 -1.12 21.45 -3.00
N MET A 320 -1.72 20.51 -2.28
CA MET A 320 -2.20 19.24 -2.82
C MET A 320 -3.73 19.25 -2.89
N ALA A 321 -4.29 18.48 -3.82
CA ALA A 321 -5.71 18.17 -3.87
C ALA A 321 -6.64 19.36 -4.09
N THR A 322 -6.23 20.42 -4.80
CA THR A 322 -7.20 21.43 -5.28
C THR A 322 -8.12 20.88 -6.38
N ASP A 323 -7.67 19.85 -7.10
CA ASP A 323 -8.38 19.18 -8.19
C ASP A 323 -8.56 17.67 -7.93
N GLY A 324 -8.42 17.24 -6.67
CA GLY A 324 -8.48 15.82 -6.29
C GLY A 324 -7.25 14.99 -6.65
N LYS A 325 -6.19 15.61 -7.18
CA LYS A 325 -4.91 14.94 -7.49
C LYS A 325 -3.82 15.31 -6.48
N CYS A 326 -2.98 14.32 -6.19
CA CYS A 326 -1.88 14.43 -5.24
C CYS A 326 -0.58 14.03 -5.95
N GLU A 327 0.42 14.91 -5.94
CA GLU A 327 1.68 14.67 -6.64
C GLU A 327 2.85 14.60 -5.68
N PHE A 328 3.64 13.55 -5.84
CA PHE A 328 4.91 13.37 -5.16
C PHE A 328 6.00 13.27 -6.20
N TYR A 329 7.08 13.99 -5.92
CA TYR A 329 8.28 13.97 -6.71
C TYR A 329 9.35 13.27 -5.89
N LEU A 330 9.97 12.31 -6.54
CA LEU A 330 10.98 11.43 -6.01
C LEU A 330 12.27 11.74 -6.75
N LYS A 331 13.38 11.81 -6.04
CA LYS A 331 14.70 11.82 -6.66
C LYS A 331 15.51 10.73 -6.02
N LEU A 332 15.81 9.69 -6.79
CA LEU A 332 16.79 8.70 -6.36
C LEU A 332 18.13 9.42 -6.40
N ALA A 333 18.87 9.40 -5.29
CA ALA A 333 19.98 10.31 -5.00
C ALA A 333 20.75 10.75 -6.26
N HIS A 334 20.64 12.03 -6.64
CA HIS A 334 21.53 13.12 -6.20
C HIS A 334 20.82 14.23 -5.38
N SER A 335 21.42 14.69 -4.26
CA SER A 335 20.89 15.75 -3.37
C SER A 335 21.46 17.15 -3.70
N SER A 336 20.67 18.20 -3.48
CA SER A 336 21.04 19.61 -3.71
C SER A 336 21.85 20.27 -2.58
N THR A 337 22.02 19.61 -1.42
CA THR A 337 22.83 20.12 -0.30
C THR A 337 24.31 19.71 -0.35
N ALA A 338 24.69 18.84 -1.30
CA ALA A 338 26.08 18.46 -1.53
C ALA A 338 26.79 19.54 -2.35
N SER A 339 27.54 20.45 -1.70
CA SER A 339 28.33 21.49 -2.40
C SER A 339 29.58 20.95 -3.11
N LYS A 340 29.83 19.65 -3.03
CA LYS A 340 30.87 18.94 -3.77
C LYS A 340 30.28 17.73 -4.46
N THR A 341 30.76 17.47 -5.67
CA THR A 341 30.53 16.23 -6.42
C THR A 341 31.13 15.07 -5.62
N GLU A 342 30.38 14.55 -4.65
CA GLU A 342 30.74 13.29 -4.02
C GLU A 342 30.49 12.18 -5.03
N LYS A 343 31.57 11.80 -5.70
CA LYS A 343 31.67 10.58 -6.50
C LYS A 343 31.65 9.42 -5.51
N PHE A 344 30.48 9.06 -4.98
CA PHE A 344 30.28 7.75 -4.33
C PHE A 344 30.30 6.67 -5.41
N VAL A 345 31.50 6.39 -5.90
CA VAL A 345 31.78 5.38 -6.92
C VAL A 345 31.84 4.05 -6.18
N PRO A 346 30.95 3.08 -6.47
CA PRO A 346 31.03 1.76 -5.85
C PRO A 346 32.40 1.15 -6.11
N LEU A 347 33.12 0.82 -5.03
CA LEU A 347 34.43 0.18 -5.07
C LEU A 347 34.32 -1.35 -5.02
N VAL A 348 33.26 -1.85 -4.38
CA VAL A 348 32.95 -3.29 -4.25
C VAL A 348 31.46 -3.46 -4.48
N LEU A 349 31.09 -4.43 -5.32
CA LEU A 349 29.71 -4.80 -5.60
C LEU A 349 29.59 -6.30 -5.43
N SER A 350 28.74 -6.75 -4.50
CA SER A 350 28.38 -8.16 -4.36
C SER A 350 27.04 -8.42 -5.02
N TRP A 351 27.03 -9.26 -6.05
CA TRP A 351 25.84 -9.57 -6.84
C TRP A 351 25.46 -11.03 -6.68
N ASN A 352 24.27 -11.29 -6.15
CA ASN A 352 23.67 -12.62 -6.08
C ASN A 352 23.22 -13.10 -7.47
N ILE A 353 24.07 -13.85 -8.17
CA ILE A 353 23.83 -14.28 -9.56
C ILE A 353 22.83 -15.44 -9.67
N THR A 354 22.63 -16.17 -8.57
CA THR A 354 21.65 -17.25 -8.48
C THR A 354 21.15 -17.40 -7.04
N ARG A 355 19.93 -17.90 -6.85
CA ARG A 355 19.38 -18.35 -5.57
C ARG A 355 19.50 -19.86 -5.39
N LYS A 356 19.94 -20.59 -6.42
CA LYS A 356 20.16 -22.04 -6.36
C LYS A 356 21.32 -22.34 -5.41
N CYS A 357 21.11 -23.22 -4.45
CA CYS A 357 22.14 -23.64 -3.51
C CYS A 357 21.97 -25.12 -3.16
N ASN A 358 23.08 -25.84 -3.07
CA ASN A 358 23.14 -27.21 -2.60
C ASN A 358 23.02 -27.35 -1.07
N LEU A 359 22.93 -26.23 -0.33
CA LEU A 359 22.81 -26.17 1.13
C LEU A 359 21.59 -25.34 1.57
N LYS A 360 21.19 -25.49 2.85
CA LYS A 360 20.05 -24.79 3.47
C LYS A 360 20.37 -24.32 4.88
N CYS A 361 21.29 -23.37 4.98
CA CYS A 361 21.79 -22.88 6.27
C CYS A 361 20.71 -22.10 7.05
N PRO A 362 20.57 -22.29 8.37
CA PRO A 362 19.58 -21.56 9.19
C PRO A 362 19.74 -20.03 9.18
N HIS A 363 20.95 -19.53 8.93
CA HIS A 363 21.30 -18.10 8.91
C HIS A 363 21.40 -17.54 7.47
N CYS A 364 20.80 -18.19 6.48
CA CYS A 364 20.91 -17.77 5.07
C CYS A 364 20.09 -16.51 4.79
N TYR A 365 20.76 -15.38 4.56
CA TYR A 365 20.10 -14.08 4.37
C TYR A 365 19.27 -13.97 3.08
N ILE A 366 19.61 -14.72 2.03
CA ILE A 366 18.84 -14.74 0.77
C ILE A 366 17.78 -15.85 0.71
N ASN A 367 17.68 -16.67 1.77
CA ASN A 367 16.83 -17.84 1.80
C ASN A 367 16.97 -18.69 0.52
N ALA A 368 18.21 -19.13 0.26
CA ALA A 368 18.58 -19.90 -0.92
C ALA A 368 17.85 -21.25 -0.96
N THR A 369 17.70 -21.80 -2.16
CA THR A 369 16.86 -22.97 -2.41
C THR A 369 17.57 -24.00 -3.28
N PRO A 370 17.37 -25.31 -3.07
CA PRO A 370 17.91 -26.34 -3.97
C PRO A 370 17.16 -26.42 -5.31
N GLN A 371 15.95 -25.86 -5.38
CA GLN A 371 15.18 -25.83 -6.62
C GLN A 371 15.74 -24.83 -7.62
N GLU A 372 15.50 -25.09 -8.90
CA GLU A 372 15.81 -24.16 -9.98
C GLU A 372 14.98 -22.87 -9.81
N PRO A 373 15.61 -21.70 -9.67
CA PRO A 373 14.88 -20.48 -9.39
C PRO A 373 14.12 -20.00 -10.63
N ILE A 374 12.87 -19.63 -10.43
CA ILE A 374 12.02 -19.04 -11.46
C ILE A 374 12.27 -17.51 -11.38
N ASN A 375 12.76 -16.91 -12.47
CA ASN A 375 13.12 -15.47 -12.61
C ASN A 375 14.57 -15.07 -12.25
N GLU A 376 15.57 -15.77 -12.77
CA GLU A 376 16.95 -15.27 -12.79
C GLU A 376 17.30 -14.61 -14.13
N LEU A 377 18.26 -13.69 -14.13
CA LEU A 377 18.76 -13.08 -15.36
C LEU A 377 19.32 -14.17 -16.28
N THR A 378 18.97 -14.11 -17.56
CA THR A 378 19.64 -14.85 -18.62
C THR A 378 21.10 -14.39 -18.77
N THR A 379 21.92 -15.16 -19.49
CA THR A 379 23.33 -14.81 -19.74
C THR A 379 23.49 -13.44 -20.41
N GLU A 380 22.59 -13.09 -21.33
CA GLU A 380 22.65 -11.81 -22.05
C GLU A 380 22.21 -10.63 -21.18
N GLU A 381 21.18 -10.81 -20.35
CA GLU A 381 20.79 -9.80 -19.35
C GLU A 381 21.88 -9.60 -18.29
N ALA A 382 22.55 -10.68 -17.88
CA ALA A 382 23.68 -10.64 -16.97
C ALA A 382 24.86 -9.84 -17.54
N LYS A 383 25.23 -10.06 -18.81
CA LYS A 383 26.24 -9.25 -19.51
C LYS A 383 25.82 -7.79 -19.64
N THR A 384 24.53 -7.54 -19.90
CA THR A 384 23.98 -6.19 -19.98
C THR A 384 24.12 -5.47 -18.63
N LEU A 385 23.81 -6.13 -17.52
CA LEU A 385 24.03 -5.59 -16.18
C LEU A 385 25.52 -5.28 -15.94
N ILE A 386 26.44 -6.17 -16.35
CA ILE A 386 27.89 -5.91 -16.26
C ILE A 386 28.28 -4.63 -17.03
N ASN A 387 27.70 -4.40 -18.23
CA ASN A 387 27.93 -3.17 -18.98
C ASN A 387 27.44 -1.93 -18.22
N GLN A 388 26.22 -1.99 -17.67
CA GLN A 388 25.65 -0.89 -16.87
C GLN A 388 26.48 -0.60 -15.61
N ILE A 389 27.02 -1.64 -14.95
CA ILE A 389 27.96 -1.47 -13.83
C ILE A 389 29.19 -0.69 -14.32
N CYS A 390 29.76 -1.07 -15.46
CA CYS A 390 30.96 -0.43 -16.05
C CYS A 390 30.73 1.03 -16.47
N GLU A 391 29.49 1.42 -16.79
CA GLU A 391 29.12 2.81 -17.10
C GLU A 391 29.19 3.71 -15.86
N VAL A 392 28.94 3.14 -14.67
CA VAL A 392 28.95 3.86 -13.40
C VAL A 392 30.35 3.82 -12.75
N SER A 393 30.95 2.63 -12.66
CA SER A 393 32.26 2.42 -12.03
C SER A 393 32.96 1.13 -12.48
N LYS A 394 34.20 0.91 -12.02
CA LYS A 394 34.91 -0.36 -12.18
C LYS A 394 35.19 -1.01 -10.81
N PRO A 395 34.15 -1.54 -10.13
CA PRO A 395 34.31 -2.10 -8.79
C PRO A 395 35.05 -3.46 -8.84
N LEU A 396 35.43 -3.95 -7.66
CA LEU A 396 35.52 -5.39 -7.42
C LEU A 396 34.11 -5.97 -7.50
N LEU A 397 33.83 -6.75 -8.54
CA LEU A 397 32.55 -7.42 -8.75
C LEU A 397 32.63 -8.83 -8.17
N ILE A 398 32.01 -9.03 -7.01
CA ILE A 398 31.91 -10.32 -6.32
C ILE A 398 30.65 -11.03 -6.81
N LEU A 399 30.83 -12.20 -7.40
CA LEU A 399 29.70 -13.04 -7.79
C LEU A 399 29.30 -13.92 -6.60
N SER A 400 28.20 -13.54 -5.96
CA SER A 400 27.62 -14.21 -4.80
C SER A 400 26.29 -14.89 -5.16
N GLY A 401 25.52 -15.33 -4.17
CA GLY A 401 24.20 -15.93 -4.38
C GLY A 401 23.88 -17.01 -3.36
N GLY A 402 23.16 -18.03 -3.83
CA GLY A 402 23.13 -19.33 -3.21
C GLY A 402 24.53 -19.94 -3.31
N GLU A 403 24.73 -20.85 -4.24
CA GLU A 403 26.06 -21.31 -4.64
C GLU A 403 26.33 -20.83 -6.08
N PRO A 404 27.16 -19.79 -6.29
CA PRO A 404 27.48 -19.25 -7.62
C PRO A 404 27.96 -20.31 -8.61
N LEU A 405 28.69 -21.32 -8.12
CA LEU A 405 29.24 -22.39 -8.95
C LEU A 405 28.17 -23.33 -9.53
N LEU A 406 26.92 -23.26 -9.04
CA LEU A 406 25.80 -24.02 -9.63
C LEU A 406 25.20 -23.35 -10.86
N ARG A 407 25.56 -22.09 -11.15
CA ARG A 407 25.09 -21.37 -12.33
C ARG A 407 25.94 -21.76 -13.55
N GLN A 408 25.29 -22.25 -14.61
CA GLN A 408 25.99 -22.88 -15.75
C GLN A 408 26.95 -21.94 -16.51
N ASP A 409 26.61 -20.65 -16.60
CA ASP A 409 27.35 -19.63 -17.33
C ASP A 409 28.31 -18.81 -16.44
N VAL A 410 28.53 -19.19 -15.17
CA VAL A 410 29.31 -18.38 -14.22
C VAL A 410 30.71 -18.03 -14.73
N TYR A 411 31.40 -18.99 -15.33
CA TYR A 411 32.74 -18.76 -15.90
C TYR A 411 32.73 -17.85 -17.12
N GLU A 412 31.63 -17.84 -17.88
CA GLU A 412 31.45 -16.91 -18.99
C GLU A 412 31.27 -15.49 -18.46
N LEU A 413 30.47 -15.30 -17.42
CA LEU A 413 30.28 -14.00 -16.76
C LEU A 413 31.58 -13.48 -16.14
N VAL A 414 32.37 -14.35 -15.51
CA VAL A 414 33.70 -14.00 -14.98
C VAL A 414 34.62 -13.52 -16.11
N ARG A 415 34.71 -14.26 -17.22
CA ARG A 415 35.53 -13.86 -18.37
C ARG A 415 35.04 -12.55 -18.99
N TYR A 416 33.72 -12.37 -19.11
CA TYR A 416 33.13 -11.16 -19.67
C TYR A 416 33.43 -9.93 -18.80
N GLY A 417 33.21 -10.03 -17.49
CA GLY A 417 33.53 -8.95 -16.54
C GLY A 417 35.02 -8.59 -16.53
N ALA A 418 35.89 -9.61 -16.53
CA ALA A 418 37.34 -9.39 -16.63
C ALA A 418 37.73 -8.70 -17.95
N ALA A 419 37.14 -9.10 -19.08
CA ALA A 419 37.39 -8.46 -20.38
C ALA A 419 36.92 -7.00 -20.43
N LYS A 420 35.93 -6.61 -19.62
CA LYS A 420 35.48 -5.23 -19.43
C LYS A 420 36.39 -4.41 -18.48
N GLY A 421 37.39 -5.07 -17.88
CA GLY A 421 38.36 -4.46 -16.97
C GLY A 421 37.89 -4.41 -15.52
N LEU A 422 36.92 -5.25 -15.14
CA LEU A 422 36.54 -5.44 -13.74
C LEU A 422 37.50 -6.40 -13.05
N LYS A 423 37.71 -6.20 -11.74
CA LYS A 423 38.28 -7.23 -10.88
C LYS A 423 37.14 -8.15 -10.46
N MET A 424 37.26 -9.43 -10.74
CA MET A 424 36.23 -10.43 -10.42
C MET A 424 36.60 -11.14 -9.12
N GLY A 425 35.62 -11.32 -8.23
CA GLY A 425 35.77 -11.98 -6.93
C GLY A 425 34.67 -12.97 -6.62
#